data_AF-A0A2V7K4L7-F1
#
_entry.id   AF-A0A2V7K4L7-F1
#
_cell.length_a   1.000
_cell.length_b   1.000
_cell.length_c   1.000
_cell.angle_alpha   90.00
_cell.angle_beta   90.00
_cell.angle_gamma   90.00
#
_symmetry.space_group_name_H-M   'P 1'
#
loop_
_entity.id
_entity.type
_entity.pdbx_description
1 polymer ?
#
loop_
_entity_poly.entity_id
_entity_poly.type
_entity_poly.pdbx_seq_one_letter_code
_entity_poly.pdbx_strand_id
1 'polypeptide(L)'
;MEGAGNHCCEYMTGGTVVVLGEVGRNFGAGMSNGVAYVLDETEHLASRVNGDMVAIQLLETADEWRLLALVEEHIAKTASPRAQALLAAWHRYLPLFRKVVPIVVPAAVPAATPTSPGVEPAAVPAAKGA
;
A
#
# COMPACT_ATOMS: atom_id res chain seq x y z
N MET A 1 -15.38 6.29 6.10
CA MET A 1 -16.74 5.77 5.77
C MET A 1 -17.01 4.54 6.62
N GLU A 2 -18.28 4.13 6.77
CA GLU A 2 -18.66 3.09 7.75
C GLU A 2 -18.95 1.72 7.14
N GLY A 3 -18.83 1.60 5.83
CA GLY A 3 -18.98 0.38 5.06
C GLY A 3 -18.87 0.71 3.58
N ALA A 4 -18.65 -0.31 2.76
CA ALA A 4 -18.59 -0.15 1.31
C ALA A 4 -19.15 -1.37 0.58
N GLY A 5 -19.68 -1.15 -0.62
CA GLY A 5 -20.14 -2.22 -1.50
C GLY A 5 -18.97 -2.93 -2.21
N ASN A 6 -19.30 -3.64 -3.30
CA ASN A 6 -18.29 -4.28 -4.15
C ASN A 6 -17.40 -3.22 -4.83
N HIS A 7 -16.18 -3.61 -5.23
CA HIS A 7 -15.24 -2.75 -5.97
C HIS A 7 -14.77 -1.51 -5.20
N CYS A 8 -14.84 -1.53 -3.88
CA CYS A 8 -14.24 -0.46 -3.07
C CYS A 8 -12.73 -0.37 -3.36
N CYS A 9 -12.21 0.85 -3.50
CA CYS A 9 -10.83 1.15 -3.87
C CYS A 9 -10.40 0.62 -5.24
N GLU A 10 -11.33 0.32 -6.15
CA GLU A 10 -10.98 -0.05 -7.53
C GLU A 10 -10.25 1.12 -8.23
N TYR A 11 -9.17 0.81 -8.95
CA TYR A 11 -8.31 1.78 -9.63
C TYR A 11 -7.78 2.92 -8.74
N MET A 12 -7.68 2.69 -7.42
CA MET A 12 -7.08 3.67 -6.52
C MET A 12 -5.61 3.91 -6.91
N THR A 13 -5.28 5.18 -7.15
CA THR A 13 -3.93 5.65 -7.58
C THR A 13 -3.26 6.55 -6.53
N GLY A 14 -3.83 6.68 -5.34
CA GLY A 14 -3.26 7.44 -4.24
C GLY A 14 -4.28 7.80 -3.16
N GLY A 15 -3.77 8.36 -2.06
CA GLY A 15 -4.57 8.78 -0.92
C GLY A 15 -4.74 7.71 0.15
N THR A 16 -5.63 7.99 1.10
CA THR A 16 -5.94 7.09 2.22
C THR A 16 -7.44 6.88 2.33
N VAL A 17 -7.87 5.63 2.44
CA VAL A 17 -9.27 5.26 2.67
C VAL A 17 -9.38 4.54 4.02
N VAL A 18 -10.39 4.89 4.82
CA VAL A 18 -10.71 4.19 6.06
C VAL A 18 -12.16 3.71 6.00
N VAL A 19 -12.34 2.39 6.13
CA VAL A 19 -13.65 1.73 6.20
C VAL A 19 -13.84 1.19 7.60
N LEU A 20 -14.76 1.78 8.35
CA LEU A 20 -15.06 1.41 9.73
C LEU A 20 -16.06 0.24 9.80
N GLY A 21 -16.23 -0.56 8.76
CA GLY A 21 -17.19 -1.67 8.72
C GLY A 21 -17.02 -2.53 7.46
N GLU A 22 -18.05 -3.33 7.14
CA GLU A 22 -17.96 -4.33 6.08
C GLU A 22 -17.69 -3.73 4.69
N VAL A 23 -16.90 -4.44 3.89
CA VAL A 23 -16.63 -4.16 2.48
C VAL A 23 -17.21 -5.24 1.59
N GLY A 24 -17.60 -4.93 0.35
CA GLY A 24 -18.02 -5.94 -0.63
C GLY A 24 -16.85 -6.68 -1.29
N ARG A 25 -17.18 -7.51 -2.28
CA ARG A 25 -16.22 -8.31 -3.05
C ARG A 25 -15.38 -7.46 -3.98
N ASN A 26 -14.26 -8.03 -4.43
CA ASN A 26 -13.34 -7.43 -5.39
C ASN A 26 -12.73 -6.11 -4.91
N PHE A 27 -12.47 -6.01 -3.59
CA PHE A 27 -11.84 -4.83 -2.99
C PHE A 27 -10.43 -4.65 -3.54
N GLY A 28 -10.08 -3.42 -3.93
CA GLY A 28 -8.73 -3.07 -4.38
C GLY A 28 -8.34 -3.59 -5.76
N ALA A 29 -9.30 -4.02 -6.59
CA ALA A 29 -8.99 -4.42 -7.96
C ALA A 29 -8.36 -3.25 -8.75
N GLY A 30 -7.23 -3.48 -9.41
CA GLY A 30 -6.51 -2.40 -10.11
C GLY A 30 -5.93 -1.30 -9.21
N MET A 31 -5.94 -1.46 -7.89
CA MET A 31 -5.33 -0.51 -6.95
C MET A 31 -3.82 -0.55 -7.13
N SER A 32 -3.27 0.56 -7.63
CA SER A 32 -1.85 0.68 -8.00
C SER A 32 -1.05 1.51 -7.01
N ASN A 33 -1.72 2.37 -6.23
CA ASN A 33 -1.10 3.18 -5.18
C ASN A 33 -2.13 3.59 -4.10
N GLY A 34 -1.64 4.09 -2.97
CA GLY A 34 -2.45 4.48 -1.81
C GLY A 34 -2.52 3.41 -0.73
N VAL A 35 -3.24 3.74 0.36
CA VAL A 35 -3.42 2.85 1.52
C VAL A 35 -4.89 2.81 1.89
N ALA A 36 -5.42 1.61 2.13
CA ALA A 36 -6.74 1.46 2.71
C ALA A 36 -6.67 0.72 4.05
N TYR A 37 -7.43 1.20 5.03
CA TYR A 37 -7.61 0.54 6.31
C TYR A 37 -9.05 0.06 6.42
N VAL A 38 -9.22 -1.22 6.74
CA VAL A 38 -10.55 -1.84 6.84
C VAL A 38 -10.69 -2.49 8.21
N LEU A 39 -11.78 -2.17 8.91
CA LEU A 39 -12.15 -2.84 10.15
C LEU A 39 -12.83 -4.18 9.81
N ASP A 40 -12.13 -5.28 10.07
CA ASP A 40 -12.55 -6.64 9.68
C ASP A 40 -13.10 -7.43 10.88
N GLU A 41 -14.24 -6.99 11.42
CA GLU A 41 -14.86 -7.63 12.61
C GLU A 41 -15.34 -9.07 12.34
N THR A 42 -15.61 -9.41 11.07
CA THR A 42 -16.15 -10.71 10.66
C THR A 42 -15.11 -11.63 10.00
N GLU A 43 -13.83 -11.21 9.97
CA GLU A 43 -12.72 -11.95 9.35
C GLU A 43 -12.98 -12.35 7.88
N HIS A 44 -13.80 -11.56 7.17
CA HIS A 44 -14.20 -11.84 5.80
C HIS A 44 -13.32 -11.12 4.78
N LEU A 45 -12.53 -10.12 5.17
CA LEU A 45 -11.77 -9.28 4.23
C LEU A 45 -10.90 -10.11 3.29
N ALA A 46 -10.23 -11.14 3.81
CA ALA A 46 -9.35 -12.01 3.01
C ALA A 46 -10.06 -12.66 1.80
N SER A 47 -11.35 -12.99 1.94
CA SER A 47 -12.16 -13.55 0.85
C SER A 47 -12.74 -12.50 -0.10
N ARG A 48 -12.68 -11.21 0.28
CA ARG A 48 -13.31 -10.09 -0.43
C ARG A 48 -12.30 -9.23 -1.19
N VAL A 49 -11.02 -9.31 -0.84
CA VAL A 49 -9.92 -8.59 -1.51
C VAL A 49 -9.53 -9.27 -2.83
N ASN A 50 -9.23 -8.46 -3.85
CA ASN A 50 -8.61 -8.94 -5.07
C ASN A 50 -7.09 -9.09 -4.85
N GLY A 51 -6.63 -10.32 -4.67
CA GLY A 51 -5.23 -10.62 -4.38
C GLY A 51 -4.25 -10.44 -5.55
N ASP A 52 -4.70 -10.07 -6.76
CA ASP A 52 -3.82 -9.95 -7.94
C ASP A 52 -2.85 -8.77 -7.82
N MET A 53 -3.32 -7.66 -7.22
CA MET A 53 -2.55 -6.41 -7.16
C MET A 53 -2.43 -5.83 -5.77
N VAL A 54 -3.17 -6.32 -4.77
CA VAL A 54 -3.09 -5.81 -3.40
C VAL A 54 -2.83 -6.94 -2.40
N ALA A 55 -2.18 -6.58 -1.30
CA ALA A 55 -1.91 -7.46 -0.18
C ALA A 55 -2.58 -6.93 1.09
N ILE A 56 -3.01 -7.86 1.95
CA ILE A 56 -3.48 -7.57 3.29
C ILE A 56 -2.29 -7.66 4.25
N GLN A 57 -2.11 -6.63 5.07
CA GLN A 57 -1.05 -6.50 6.05
C GLN A 57 -1.64 -6.17 7.43
N LEU A 58 -0.87 -6.49 8.47
CA LEU A 58 -1.11 -5.97 9.81
C LEU A 58 -0.76 -4.48 9.88
N LEU A 59 -1.32 -3.78 10.86
CA LEU A 59 -0.95 -2.40 11.13
C LEU A 59 0.46 -2.31 11.72
N GLU A 60 1.19 -1.29 11.29
CA GLU A 60 2.42 -0.81 11.91
C GLU A 60 2.11 0.34 12.88
N THR A 61 3.06 0.70 13.76
CA THR A 61 2.88 1.81 14.71
C THR A 61 2.49 3.13 14.01
N ALA A 62 3.08 3.43 12.84
CA ALA A 62 2.75 4.64 12.09
C ALA A 62 1.30 4.63 11.56
N ASP A 63 0.77 3.45 11.24
CA ASP A 63 -0.60 3.30 10.75
C ASP A 63 -1.62 3.59 11.85
N GLU A 64 -1.34 3.21 13.10
CA GLU A 64 -2.21 3.50 14.25
C GLU A 64 -2.42 5.01 14.44
N TRP A 65 -1.34 5.80 14.48
CA TRP A 65 -1.43 7.25 14.62
C TRP A 65 -2.23 7.88 13.48
N ARG A 66 -2.04 7.39 12.25
CA ARG A 66 -2.75 7.88 11.07
C ARG A 66 -4.24 7.55 11.14
N LEU A 67 -4.57 6.33 11.57
CA LEU A 67 -5.94 5.86 11.75
C LEU A 67 -6.67 6.66 12.82
N LEU A 68 -6.04 6.88 13.98
CA LEU A 68 -6.61 7.66 15.08
C LEU A 68 -7.03 9.05 14.59
N ALA A 69 -6.12 9.78 13.94
CA ALA A 69 -6.39 11.12 13.41
C ALA A 69 -7.55 11.13 12.39
N LEU A 70 -7.64 10.12 11.52
CA LEU A 70 -8.72 10.00 10.53
C LEU A 70 -10.06 9.69 11.17
N VAL A 71 -10.09 8.88 12.21
CA VAL A 71 -11.32 8.54 12.95
C VAL A 71 -11.81 9.77 13.73
N GLU A 72 -10.91 10.49 14.41
CA GLU A 72 -11.25 11.75 15.10
C GLU A 72 -11.79 12.80 14.13
N GLU A 73 -11.14 12.98 12.97
CA GLU A 73 -11.61 13.88 11.91
C GLU A 73 -12.99 13.45 11.40
N HIS A 74 -13.22 12.13 11.24
CA HIS A 74 -14.52 11.60 10.84
C HIS A 74 -15.60 11.89 11.87
N ILE A 75 -15.32 11.72 13.17
CA ILE A 75 -16.26 12.06 14.26
C ILE A 75 -16.58 13.56 14.22
N ALA A 76 -15.56 14.42 14.11
CA ALA A 76 -15.75 15.87 14.09
C ALA A 76 -16.65 16.33 12.92
N LYS A 77 -16.54 15.67 11.76
CA LYS A 77 -17.31 16.02 10.56
C LYS A 77 -18.70 15.40 10.49
N THR A 78 -18.94 14.29 11.18
CA THR A 78 -20.16 13.48 10.98
C THR A 78 -20.95 13.19 12.24
N ALA A 79 -20.37 13.41 13.42
CA ALA A 79 -20.90 12.97 14.71
C ALA A 79 -21.26 11.47 14.73
N SER A 80 -20.54 10.64 13.95
CA SER A 80 -20.79 9.21 13.80
C SER A 80 -20.79 8.47 15.15
N PRO A 81 -21.91 7.84 15.56
CA PRO A 81 -21.96 7.01 16.75
C PRO A 81 -21.04 5.78 16.64
N ARG A 82 -20.89 5.23 15.43
CA ARG A 82 -20.03 4.07 15.17
C ARG A 82 -18.56 4.43 15.39
N ALA A 83 -18.11 5.56 14.84
CA ALA A 83 -16.75 6.03 15.02
C ALA A 83 -16.47 6.42 16.50
N GLN A 84 -17.44 7.03 17.19
CA GLN A 84 -17.34 7.31 18.63
C GLN A 84 -17.21 6.03 19.47
N ALA A 85 -18.04 5.01 19.20
CA ALA A 85 -17.98 3.73 19.88
C ALA A 85 -16.64 3.01 19.62
N LEU A 86 -16.14 3.12 18.39
CA LEU A 86 -14.85 2.57 18.01
C LEU A 86 -13.71 3.24 18.79
N LEU A 87 -13.69 4.58 18.86
CA LEU A 87 -12.68 5.32 19.60
C LEU A 87 -12.74 5.06 21.12
N ALA A 88 -13.95 4.94 21.67
CA ALA A 88 -14.15 4.65 23.09
C ALA A 88 -13.59 3.26 23.50
N ALA A 89 -13.52 2.32 22.57
CA ALA A 89 -12.95 0.99 22.78
C ALA A 89 -11.76 0.71 21.84
N TRP A 90 -10.92 1.73 21.61
CA TRP A 90 -9.84 1.70 20.61
C TRP A 90 -8.97 0.46 20.70
N HIS A 91 -8.49 0.10 21.90
CA HIS A 91 -7.63 -1.05 22.14
C HIS A 91 -8.25 -2.39 21.68
N ARG A 92 -9.59 -2.47 21.62
CA ARG A 92 -10.33 -3.67 21.20
C ARG A 92 -10.45 -3.75 19.70
N TYR A 93 -10.65 -2.61 19.04
CA TYR A 93 -10.85 -2.55 17.60
C TYR A 93 -9.55 -2.48 16.80
N LEU A 94 -8.49 -1.86 17.36
CA LEU A 94 -7.20 -1.74 16.70
C LEU A 94 -6.66 -3.07 16.12
N PRO A 95 -6.64 -4.22 16.84
CA PRO A 95 -6.15 -5.48 16.28
C PRO A 95 -7.04 -6.08 15.18
N LEU A 96 -8.28 -5.59 15.02
CA LEU A 96 -9.21 -6.03 13.98
C LEU A 96 -9.04 -5.25 12.68
N PHE A 97 -8.23 -4.18 12.68
CA PHE A 97 -7.93 -3.46 11.47
C PHE A 97 -6.92 -4.21 10.61
N ARG A 98 -7.16 -4.12 9.31
CA ARG A 98 -6.28 -4.62 8.26
C ARG A 98 -5.88 -3.49 7.34
N LYS A 99 -4.60 -3.47 6.95
CA LYS A 99 -4.05 -2.56 5.95
C LYS A 99 -4.06 -3.26 4.60
N VAL A 100 -4.63 -2.61 3.59
CA VAL A 100 -4.63 -3.08 2.20
C VAL A 100 -3.78 -2.10 1.39
N VAL A 101 -2.76 -2.63 0.75
CA VAL A 101 -1.79 -1.86 -0.05
C VAL A 101 -1.47 -2.59 -1.35
N PRO A 102 -1.10 -1.87 -2.42
CA PRO A 102 -0.65 -2.51 -3.65
C PRO A 102 0.60 -3.36 -3.42
N ILE A 103 0.68 -4.48 -4.12
CA ILE A 103 1.88 -5.29 -4.22
C ILE A 103 2.85 -4.51 -5.11
N VAL A 104 3.89 -3.98 -4.51
CA VAL A 104 4.99 -3.39 -5.27
C VAL A 104 5.83 -4.54 -5.82
N VAL A 105 5.72 -4.79 -7.12
CA VAL A 105 6.72 -5.60 -7.82
C VAL A 105 7.97 -4.74 -7.90
N PRO A 106 9.13 -5.17 -7.34
CA PRO A 106 10.37 -4.43 -7.49
C PRO A 106 10.61 -4.20 -8.98
N ALA A 107 10.79 -2.94 -9.39
CA ALA A 107 11.18 -2.64 -10.75
C ALA A 107 12.45 -3.45 -11.07
N ALA A 108 12.40 -4.25 -12.14
CA ALA A 108 13.57 -4.98 -12.59
C ALA A 108 14.71 -3.97 -12.77
N VAL A 109 15.78 -4.12 -11.98
CA VAL A 109 16.98 -3.29 -12.11
C VAL A 109 17.48 -3.54 -13.54
N PRO A 110 17.59 -2.51 -14.41
CA PRO A 110 18.15 -2.74 -15.74
C PRO A 110 19.55 -3.31 -15.55
N ALA A 111 19.78 -4.51 -16.09
CA ALA A 111 21.09 -5.13 -16.07
C ALA A 111 22.09 -4.15 -16.70
N ALA A 112 23.11 -3.78 -15.94
CA ALA A 112 24.18 -2.94 -16.45
C ALA A 112 24.76 -3.61 -17.70
N THR A 113 24.65 -2.94 -18.84
CA THR A 113 25.27 -3.37 -20.10
C THR A 113 26.77 -3.56 -19.85
N PRO A 114 27.38 -4.72 -20.15
CA PRO A 114 28.81 -4.85 -20.06
C PRO A 114 29.44 -3.94 -21.12
N THR A 115 30.12 -2.89 -20.67
CA THR A 115 31.00 -2.05 -21.47
C THR A 115 32.10 -2.94 -22.06
N SER A 116 32.14 -3.04 -23.39
CA SER A 116 33.24 -3.73 -24.07
C SER A 116 34.58 -3.06 -23.76
N PRO A 117 35.65 -3.81 -23.45
CA PRO A 117 36.96 -3.20 -23.23
C PRO A 117 37.50 -2.63 -24.55
N GLY A 118 37.92 -1.36 -24.48
CA GLY A 118 38.48 -0.61 -25.60
C GLY A 118 39.76 -1.27 -26.15
N VAL A 119 39.88 -1.20 -27.47
CA VAL A 119 41.07 -1.60 -28.23
C VAL A 119 42.24 -0.67 -27.86
N GLU A 120 43.30 -1.25 -27.32
CA GLU A 120 44.58 -0.59 -27.07
C GLU A 120 45.28 -0.31 -28.42
N PRO A 121 45.71 0.92 -28.74
CA PRO A 121 46.50 1.15 -29.95
C PRO A 121 47.96 0.75 -29.75
N ALA A 122 48.47 0.05 -30.77
CA ALA A 122 49.78 -0.56 -30.87
C ALA A 122 50.97 0.40 -30.68
N ALA A 123 52.03 -0.14 -30.09
CA ALA A 123 53.34 0.46 -29.90
C ALA A 123 54.01 0.89 -31.22
N VAL A 124 54.64 2.07 -31.20
CA VAL A 124 55.53 2.57 -32.27
C VAL A 124 56.96 2.12 -31.96
N PRO A 125 57.71 1.48 -32.87
CA PRO A 125 59.10 1.12 -32.61
C PRO A 125 60.04 2.31 -32.81
N ALA A 126 61.08 2.36 -31.96
CA ALA A 126 62.16 3.33 -31.97
C ALA A 126 63.07 3.18 -33.21
N ALA A 127 63.41 4.30 -33.85
CA ALA A 127 64.48 4.38 -34.84
C ALA A 127 65.74 5.00 -34.21
N LYS A 128 66.86 4.27 -34.32
CA LYS A 128 68.23 4.75 -34.04
C LYS A 128 68.85 5.34 -35.31
N GLY A 129 69.62 6.41 -35.14
CA GLY A 129 70.88 6.63 -35.87
C GLY A 129 70.97 7.88 -36.75
N ALA A 130 71.74 8.88 -36.31
CA ALA A 130 73.04 9.27 -36.87
C ALA A 130 73.76 10.19 -35.88
#